data_AF-A0A931YFP8-F1
#
_entry.id   AF-A0A931YFP8-F1
#
_cell.length_a   1.000
_cell.length_b   1.000
_cell.length_c   1.000
_cell.angle_alpha   90.00
_cell.angle_beta   90.00
_cell.angle_gamma   90.00
#
_symmetry.space_group_name_H-M   'P 1'
#
loop_
_entity.id
_entity.type
_entity.pdbx_description
1 polymer ?
#
loop_
_entity_poly.entity_id
_entity_poly.type
_entity_poly.pdbx_seq_one_letter_code
_entity_poly.pdbx_strand_id
1 'polypeptide(L)' 'PLARTLIGKEVGDEVKLQAPGGTKTFEILAANFPQKP' A
#
# COMPACT_ATOMS: atom_id res chain seq x y z
N PRO A 1 -6.29 -6.07 -5.63
CA PRO A 1 -5.18 -6.72 -4.88
C PRO A 1 -4.44 -5.74 -3.96
N LEU A 2 -3.97 -4.62 -4.49
CA LEU A 2 -3.19 -3.61 -3.75
C LEU A 2 -3.90 -3.06 -2.50
N ALA A 3 -5.17 -2.65 -2.61
CA ALA A 3 -5.88 -2.08 -1.44
C ALA A 3 -5.98 -3.04 -0.25
N ARG A 4 -5.99 -4.37 -0.48
CA ARG A 4 -6.03 -5.37 0.60
C ARG A 4 -4.68 -5.55 1.28
N THR A 5 -3.57 -5.37 0.55
CA THR A 5 -2.23 -5.49 1.13
C THR A 5 -1.88 -4.32 2.04
N LEU A 6 -2.66 -3.22 1.99
CA LEU A 6 -2.49 -2.03 2.82
C LEU A 6 -3.26 -2.10 4.16
N ILE A 7 -4.14 -3.09 4.35
CA ILE A 7 -4.94 -3.20 5.58
C ILE A 7 -4.03 -3.52 6.77
N GLY A 8 -4.07 -2.67 7.80
CA GLY A 8 -3.24 -2.84 9.02
C GLY A 8 -1.76 -2.49 8.84
N LYS A 9 -1.40 -1.80 7.75
CA LYS A 9 -0.05 -1.32 7.46
C LYS A 9 0.09 0.15 7.79
N GLU A 10 1.31 0.55 8.12
CA GLU A 10 1.66 1.92 8.50
C GLU A 10 2.63 2.57 7.50
N VAL A 11 2.82 3.89 7.62
CA VAL A 11 3.83 4.61 6.83
C VAL A 11 5.22 4.07 7.19
N GLY A 12 6.01 3.73 6.17
CA GLY A 12 7.30 3.06 6.28
C GLY A 12 7.24 1.54 6.11
N ASP A 13 6.05 0.93 6.09
CA ASP A 13 5.94 -0.50 5.80
C ASP A 13 6.12 -0.82 4.32
N GLU A 14 6.73 -1.97 4.05
CA GLU A 14 6.75 -2.57 2.71
C GLU A 14 5.57 -3.53 2.50
N VAL A 15 5.04 -3.50 1.28
CA VAL A 15 4.02 -4.43 0.79
C VAL A 15 4.47 -5.07 -0.52
N LYS A 16 4.22 -6.38 -0.62
CA LYS A 16 4.49 -7.16 -1.83
C LYS A 16 3.16 -7.58 -2.43
N LEU A 17 2.96 -7.31 -3.73
CA LEU A 17 1.82 -7.84 -4.47
C LEU A 17 2.25 -8.64 -5.69
N GLN A 18 1.47 -9.67 -5.94
CA GLN A 18 1.54 -10.43 -7.18
C GLN A 18 0.79 -9.65 -8.27
N ALA A 19 1.52 -9.24 -9.29
CA ALA A 19 0.98 -8.60 -10.49
C ALA A 19 1.18 -9.53 -11.70
N PRO A 20 0.40 -9.34 -12.79
CA PRO A 20 0.72 -9.97 -14.06
C PRO A 20 2.15 -9.59 -14.48
N GLY A 21 3.01 -10.59 -14.67
CA GLY A 21 4.43 -10.39 -14.97
C GLY A 21 5.39 -10.43 -13.77
N GLY A 22 4.90 -10.71 -12.56
CA GLY A 22 5.74 -11.00 -11.40
C GLY A 22 5.35 -10.26 -10.13
N THR A 23 6.13 -10.46 -9.07
CA THR A 23 5.93 -9.80 -7.78
C THR A 23 6.51 -8.38 -7.83
N LYS A 24 5.72 -7.40 -7.39
CA LYS A 24 6.17 -6.03 -7.20
C LYS A 24 6.16 -5.66 -5.72
N THR A 25 7.21 -4.99 -5.26
CA THR A 25 7.34 -4.48 -3.90
C THR A 25 7.15 -2.97 -3.90
N PHE A 26 6.43 -2.46 -2.91
CA PHE A 26 6.17 -1.03 -2.72
C PHE A 26 6.36 -0.67 -1.26
N GLU A 27 6.80 0.56 -1.01
CA GLU A 27 6.90 1.17 0.32
C GLU A 27 5.78 2.18 0.50
N ILE A 28 5.18 2.22 1.69
CA ILE A 28 4.15 3.20 2.04
C ILE A 28 4.84 4.49 2.48
N LEU A 29 4.90 5.48 1.59
CA LEU A 29 5.57 6.76 1.88
C LEU A 29 4.69 7.75 2.64
N ALA A 30 3.37 7.72 2.43
CA ALA A 30 2.42 8.62 3.07
C ALA A 30 1.00 8.05 3.05
N ALA A 31 0.22 8.33 4.10
CA ALA A 31 -1.21 8.08 4.17
C ALA A 31 -1.96 9.40 4.36
N ASN A 32 -2.67 9.84 3.31
CA ASN A 32 -3.42 11.10 3.31
C ASN A 32 -4.92 10.81 3.28
N PHE A 33 -5.66 11.36 4.24
CA PHE A 33 -7.11 11.28 4.26
C PHE A 33 -7.69 12.66 3.92
N PRO A 34 -8.59 12.78 2.93
CA PRO A 34 -9.26 14.03 2.68
C PRO A 34 -10.10 14.36 3.92
N GLN A 35 -9.70 15.40 4.66
CA GLN A 35 -10.54 15.96 5.69
C GLN A 35 -11.75 16.60 5.00
N LYS A 36 -12.95 16.06 5.25
CA LYS A 36 -14.17 16.78 4.91
C LYS A 36 -14.30 17.97 5.88
N PRO A 37 -14.65 19.17 5.37
CA PRO A 37 -14.91 20.34 6.21
C PRO A 37 -16.14 20.14 7.11
#